data_AF-A0A4U0VX53-F1
#
_entry.id   AF-A0A4U0VX53-F1
#
_cell.length_a   1.000
_cell.length_b   1.000
_cell.length_c   1.000
_cell.angle_alpha   90.00
_cell.angle_beta   90.00
_cell.angle_gamma   90.00
#
_symmetry.space_group_name_H-M   'P 1'
#
loop_
_entity.id
_entity.type
_entity.pdbx_description
1 polymer ?
#
loop_
_entity_poly.entity_id
_entity_poly.type
_entity_poly.pdbx_seq_one_letter_code
_entity_poly.pdbx_strand_id
1 'polypeptide(L)'
;MSRLSNSPHLERFTSSPTAFAVTLRDAIDSFVRDHYIFVAFQLVILSSLFFWYLQLAFPTPTPAQLQQQDPRMDALKTKAADLAVKAADATVSAPAGDVKELDPPKDTPFTKEELAKNDGRDENTPIYVAIKGRIYDVSAKRDMYGPGCGYHVFVGKDASRGLGKSSLKPEDAVSDYSTLTAEEKQVLDDWEKYFQKRYNIVGRVVE
;
A
#
# COMPACT_ATOMS: atom_id res chain seq x y z
N MET A 1 -3.66 41.75 55.86
CA MET A 1 -2.35 41.35 55.31
C MET A 1 -2.54 40.00 54.66
N SER A 2 -2.21 39.68 53.41
CA SER A 2 -1.76 40.43 52.24
C SER A 2 -1.99 39.47 51.07
N ARG A 3 -2.35 40.04 49.90
CA ARG A 3 -2.49 39.33 48.62
C ARG A 3 -1.17 38.67 48.24
N LEU A 4 -1.21 37.46 47.69
CA LEU A 4 -0.19 36.91 46.78
C LEU A 4 -0.97 36.21 45.65
N SER A 5 -1.29 36.94 44.59
CA SER A 5 -0.44 37.14 43.39
C SER A 5 -0.65 35.99 42.40
N ASN A 6 -1.68 36.14 41.57
CA ASN A 6 -1.70 35.58 40.23
C ASN A 6 -0.41 36.00 39.52
N SER A 7 0.44 35.05 39.14
CA SER A 7 1.59 35.28 38.27
C SER A 7 1.26 34.80 36.85
N PRO A 8 0.99 35.71 35.90
CA PRO A 8 0.74 35.37 34.51
C PRO A 8 2.07 35.41 33.76
N HIS A 9 2.91 34.37 33.84
CA HIS A 9 4.14 34.38 33.04
C HIS A 9 4.72 33.03 32.57
N LEU A 10 3.97 31.93 32.63
CA LEU A 10 4.50 30.61 32.20
C LEU A 10 3.66 29.89 31.12
N GLU A 11 2.77 30.59 30.43
CA GLU A 11 1.98 30.02 29.32
C GLU A 11 2.56 30.31 27.91
N ARG A 12 3.75 30.94 27.82
CA ARG A 12 4.22 31.50 26.55
C ARG A 12 5.16 30.61 25.71
N PHE A 13 5.38 29.35 26.09
CA PHE A 13 6.34 28.48 25.38
C PHE A 13 5.89 27.03 25.18
N THR A 14 4.63 26.82 24.81
CA THR A 14 4.17 25.53 24.24
C THR A 14 3.55 25.73 22.87
N SER A 15 4.29 26.35 21.94
CA SER A 15 3.91 26.27 20.53
C SER A 15 4.08 24.82 20.07
N SER A 16 2.96 24.10 20.00
CA SER A 16 2.88 22.73 19.48
C SER A 16 3.53 22.64 18.09
N PRO A 17 4.30 21.57 17.78
CA PRO A 17 4.90 21.37 16.45
C PRO A 17 3.85 21.37 15.31
N THR A 18 2.59 21.07 15.62
CA THR A 18 1.47 21.17 14.68
C THR A 18 1.13 22.62 14.31
N ALA A 19 1.30 23.58 15.22
CA ALA A 19 1.02 25.00 14.94
C ALA A 19 2.06 25.58 13.96
N PHE A 20 3.33 25.21 14.11
CA PHE A 20 4.40 25.67 13.21
C PHE A 20 4.22 25.13 11.78
N ALA A 21 3.90 23.84 11.63
CA ALA A 21 3.69 23.22 10.32
C ALA A 21 2.50 23.82 9.55
N VAL A 22 1.41 24.15 10.26
CA VAL A 22 0.23 24.82 9.67
C VAL A 22 0.60 26.23 9.22
N THR A 23 1.26 27.02 10.07
CA THR A 23 1.66 28.39 9.71
C THR A 23 2.66 28.45 8.55
N LEU A 24 3.56 27.47 8.43
CA LEU A 24 4.51 27.38 7.33
C LEU A 24 3.82 27.01 6.01
N ARG A 25 2.87 26.07 6.05
CA ARG A 25 2.07 25.71 4.87
C ARG A 25 1.25 26.90 4.37
N ASP A 26 0.59 27.61 5.27
CA ASP A 26 -0.22 28.78 4.93
C ASP A 26 0.64 29.92 4.37
N ALA A 27 1.85 30.11 4.91
CA ALA A 27 2.82 31.09 4.39
C ALA A 27 3.32 30.74 2.98
N ILE A 28 3.58 29.46 2.71
CA ILE A 28 3.97 28.97 1.38
C ILE A 28 2.82 29.15 0.39
N ASP A 29 1.59 28.80 0.78
CA ASP A 29 0.42 28.92 -0.09
C ASP A 29 0.07 30.37 -0.41
N SER A 30 0.22 31.28 0.57
CA SER A 30 0.09 32.72 0.34
C SER A 30 1.17 33.23 -0.62
N PHE A 31 2.43 32.84 -0.38
CA PHE A 31 3.55 33.27 -1.23
C PHE A 31 3.41 32.76 -2.67
N VAL A 32 3.02 31.49 -2.85
CA VAL A 32 2.75 30.88 -4.16
C VAL A 32 1.58 31.54 -4.86
N ARG A 33 0.55 31.98 -4.14
CA ARG A 33 -0.59 32.69 -4.71
C ARG A 33 -0.21 34.09 -5.19
N ASP A 34 0.56 34.84 -4.39
CA ASP A 34 0.99 36.20 -4.71
C ASP A 34 2.08 36.22 -5.81
N HIS A 35 2.91 35.19 -5.88
CA HIS A 35 4.01 35.06 -6.85
C HIS A 35 3.78 33.93 -7.87
N TYR A 36 2.52 33.54 -8.09
CA TYR A 36 2.13 32.40 -8.92
C TYR A 36 2.77 32.41 -10.30
N ILE A 37 2.76 33.57 -10.95
CA ILE A 37 3.31 33.74 -12.31
C ILE A 37 4.83 33.48 -12.32
N PHE A 38 5.55 33.95 -11.31
CA PHE A 38 6.99 33.76 -11.18
C PHE A 38 7.33 32.29 -10.88
N VAL A 39 6.58 31.65 -9.97
CA VAL A 39 6.76 30.23 -9.63
C VAL A 39 6.43 29.33 -10.81
N ALA A 40 5.33 29.60 -11.52
CA ALA A 40 4.94 28.84 -12.71
C ALA A 40 6.01 28.94 -13.81
N PHE A 41 6.55 30.14 -14.05
CA PHE A 41 7.62 30.34 -15.04
C PHE A 41 8.90 29.59 -14.65
N GLN A 42 9.27 29.61 -13.37
CA GLN A 42 10.43 28.86 -12.87
C GLN A 42 10.24 27.34 -13.01
N LEU A 43 9.04 26.82 -12.76
CA LEU A 43 8.72 25.39 -12.95
C LEU A 43 8.75 24.99 -14.43
N VAL A 44 8.31 25.85 -15.34
CA VAL A 44 8.40 25.59 -16.79
C VAL A 44 9.87 25.60 -17.25
N ILE A 45 10.69 26.51 -16.75
CA ILE A 45 12.13 26.55 -17.06
C ILE A 45 12.83 25.32 -16.49
N LEU A 46 12.60 24.98 -15.22
CA LEU A 46 13.23 23.83 -14.58
C LEU A 46 12.81 22.52 -15.22
N SER A 47 11.54 22.38 -15.59
CA SER A 47 11.08 21.19 -16.34
C SER A 47 11.72 21.14 -17.73
N SER A 48 11.80 22.26 -18.45
CA SER A 48 12.47 22.32 -19.76
C SER A 48 13.96 21.98 -19.68
N LEU A 49 14.67 22.49 -18.68
CA LEU A 49 16.07 22.15 -18.42
C LEU A 49 16.25 20.71 -17.98
N PHE A 50 15.31 20.17 -17.21
CA PHE A 50 15.28 18.76 -16.82
C PHE A 50 15.08 17.86 -18.04
N PHE A 51 14.15 18.17 -18.94
CA PHE A 51 13.95 17.42 -20.19
C PHE A 51 15.15 17.53 -21.12
N TRP A 52 15.75 18.72 -21.24
CA TRP A 52 16.98 18.90 -22.00
C TRP A 52 18.14 18.09 -21.40
N TYR A 53 18.27 18.08 -20.07
CA TYR A 53 19.24 17.26 -19.35
C TYR A 53 18.99 15.76 -19.54
N LEU A 54 17.73 15.30 -19.49
CA LEU A 54 17.38 13.91 -19.76
C LEU A 54 17.77 13.49 -21.18
N GLN A 55 17.56 14.36 -22.16
CA GLN A 55 17.94 14.07 -23.54
C GLN A 55 19.46 14.05 -23.76
N LEU A 56 20.20 14.82 -22.96
CA LEU A 56 21.66 14.80 -22.94
C LEU A 56 22.21 13.57 -22.21
N ALA A 57 21.60 13.20 -21.08
CA ALA A 57 22.00 12.07 -20.25
C ALA A 57 21.64 10.71 -20.88
N PHE A 58 20.57 10.67 -21.68
CA PHE A 58 20.07 9.48 -22.35
C PHE A 58 19.86 9.78 -23.84
N PRO A 59 20.95 9.83 -24.64
CA PRO A 59 20.83 10.01 -26.08
C PRO A 59 20.00 8.86 -26.67
N THR A 60 18.97 9.20 -27.46
CA THR A 60 18.18 8.20 -28.17
C THR A 60 19.08 7.40 -29.11
N PRO A 61 19.05 6.06 -29.06
CA PRO A 61 19.88 5.23 -29.91
C PRO A 61 19.54 5.51 -31.38
N THR A 62 20.58 5.79 -32.16
CA THR A 62 20.43 6.06 -33.61
C THR A 62 19.92 4.78 -34.29
N PRO A 63 19.14 4.85 -35.40
CA PRO A 63 18.64 3.65 -36.08
C PRO A 63 19.71 2.60 -36.43
N ALA A 64 20.96 3.03 -36.68
CA ALA A 64 22.10 2.15 -36.88
C ALA A 64 22.47 1.30 -35.64
N GLN A 65 22.20 1.79 -34.42
CA GLN A 65 22.44 1.10 -33.16
C GLN A 65 21.33 0.11 -32.80
N LEU A 66 20.14 0.25 -33.38
CA LEU A 66 19.03 -0.72 -33.20
C LEU A 66 19.30 -2.05 -33.91
N GLN A 67 20.14 -2.05 -34.94
CA GLN A 67 20.38 -3.22 -35.79
C GLN A 67 21.54 -4.10 -35.31
N GLN A 68 22.32 -3.62 -34.33
CA GLN A 68 23.47 -4.31 -33.75
C GLN A 68 23.15 -4.73 -32.32
N GLN A 69 21.98 -5.34 -32.11
CA GLN A 69 21.55 -5.88 -30.83
C GLN A 69 22.28 -7.22 -30.60
N ASP A 70 23.31 -7.20 -29.74
CA ASP A 70 24.02 -8.41 -29.31
C ASP A 70 23.03 -9.33 -28.57
N PRO A 71 22.84 -10.59 -28.98
CA PRO A 71 21.88 -11.51 -28.35
C PRO A 71 22.16 -11.74 -26.85
N ARG A 72 23.36 -11.42 -26.35
CA ARG A 72 23.68 -11.42 -24.91
C ARG A 72 23.01 -10.26 -24.17
N MET A 73 22.90 -9.09 -24.80
CA MET A 73 22.23 -7.93 -24.22
C MET A 73 20.71 -8.10 -24.18
N ASP A 74 20.13 -8.80 -25.15
CA ASP A 74 18.71 -9.15 -25.10
C ASP A 74 18.43 -10.14 -23.98
N ALA A 75 19.26 -11.19 -23.83
CA ALA A 75 19.17 -12.09 -22.70
C ALA A 75 19.37 -11.39 -21.34
N LEU A 76 20.28 -10.41 -21.26
CA LEU A 76 20.49 -9.61 -20.05
C LEU A 76 19.33 -8.64 -19.78
N LYS A 77 18.74 -8.01 -20.80
CA LYS A 77 17.56 -7.16 -20.67
C LYS A 77 16.33 -7.97 -20.28
N THR A 78 16.12 -9.15 -20.87
CA THR A 78 15.06 -10.08 -20.48
C THR A 78 15.29 -10.55 -19.05
N LYS A 79 16.51 -10.95 -18.68
CA LYS A 79 16.82 -11.35 -17.31
C LYS A 79 16.70 -10.19 -16.30
N ALA A 80 17.03 -8.97 -16.70
CA ALA A 80 16.87 -7.76 -15.90
C ALA A 80 15.39 -7.36 -15.77
N ALA A 81 14.59 -7.54 -16.83
CA ALA A 81 13.15 -7.35 -16.80
C ALA A 81 12.48 -8.41 -15.92
N ASP A 82 12.85 -9.67 -16.02
CA ASP A 82 12.39 -10.75 -15.14
C ASP A 82 12.81 -10.51 -13.68
N LEU A 83 14.01 -9.98 -13.45
CA LEU A 83 14.48 -9.57 -12.13
C LEU A 83 13.73 -8.33 -11.62
N ALA A 84 13.38 -7.38 -12.48
CA ALA A 84 12.61 -6.19 -12.12
C ALA A 84 11.15 -6.55 -11.82
N VAL A 85 10.57 -7.49 -12.57
CA VAL A 85 9.24 -8.07 -12.29
C VAL A 85 9.28 -8.85 -10.98
N LYS A 86 10.30 -9.68 -10.75
CA LYS A 86 10.50 -10.40 -9.49
C LYS A 86 10.78 -9.46 -8.31
N ALA A 87 11.49 -8.36 -8.55
CA ALA A 87 11.75 -7.34 -7.56
C ALA A 87 10.47 -6.57 -7.25
N ALA A 88 9.67 -6.21 -8.26
CA ALA A 88 8.36 -5.57 -8.08
C ALA A 88 7.37 -6.48 -7.36
N ASP A 89 7.34 -7.78 -7.68
CA ASP A 89 6.60 -8.81 -6.95
C ASP A 89 7.10 -8.93 -5.49
N ALA A 90 8.40 -8.76 -5.26
CA ALA A 90 8.99 -8.66 -3.92
C ALA A 90 8.67 -7.33 -3.21
N THR A 91 8.47 -6.22 -3.92
CA THR A 91 8.09 -4.92 -3.33
C THR A 91 6.59 -4.85 -3.01
N VAL A 92 5.74 -5.50 -3.82
CA VAL A 92 4.33 -5.77 -3.47
C VAL A 92 4.26 -6.81 -2.34
N SER A 93 5.24 -7.72 -2.27
CA SER A 93 5.48 -8.64 -1.13
C SER A 93 6.44 -8.06 -0.08
N ALA A 94 6.34 -6.76 0.26
CA ALA A 94 7.19 -6.11 1.26
C ALA A 94 7.46 -7.04 2.47
N PRO A 95 8.74 -7.19 2.87
CA PRO A 95 9.18 -8.30 3.71
C PRO A 95 8.65 -8.09 5.11
N ALA A 96 7.74 -8.94 5.53
CA ALA A 96 7.39 -8.97 6.94
C ALA A 96 7.25 -10.41 7.40
N GLY A 97 8.02 -10.70 8.45
CA GLY A 97 7.77 -11.74 9.42
C GLY A 97 8.18 -13.13 8.99
N ASP A 98 9.04 -13.71 9.80
CA ASP A 98 9.52 -15.08 9.83
C ASP A 98 8.47 -16.11 9.40
N VAL A 99 8.93 -17.12 8.65
CA VAL A 99 8.16 -18.31 8.30
C VAL A 99 7.87 -19.06 9.60
N LYS A 100 6.81 -18.65 10.29
CA LYS A 100 6.31 -19.36 11.46
C LYS A 100 5.65 -20.64 10.92
N GLU A 101 6.06 -21.76 11.48
CA GLU A 101 5.49 -23.08 11.20
C GLU A 101 3.97 -22.99 11.22
N LEU A 102 3.35 -23.25 10.06
CA LEU A 102 1.92 -23.06 9.87
C LEU A 102 1.17 -24.20 10.57
N ASP A 103 0.18 -23.86 11.38
CA ASP A 103 -0.68 -24.85 12.01
C ASP A 103 -1.44 -25.66 10.93
N PRO A 104 -1.79 -26.93 11.19
CA PRO A 104 -2.53 -27.74 10.23
C PRO A 104 -3.82 -27.02 9.78
N PRO A 105 -4.12 -26.99 8.47
CA PRO A 105 -5.31 -26.35 7.93
C PRO A 105 -6.56 -26.86 8.64
N LYS A 106 -7.37 -25.94 9.16
CA LYS A 106 -8.68 -26.26 9.75
C LYS A 106 -9.77 -25.96 8.72
N ASP A 107 -10.74 -26.86 8.60
CA ASP A 107 -11.91 -26.73 7.73
C ASP A 107 -13.15 -26.25 8.49
N THR A 108 -12.97 -25.48 9.56
CA THR A 108 -14.09 -24.97 10.37
C THR A 108 -15.01 -24.12 9.49
N PRO A 109 -16.31 -24.43 9.39
CA PRO A 109 -17.24 -23.58 8.67
C PRO A 109 -17.49 -22.31 9.49
N PHE A 110 -17.32 -21.15 8.87
CA PHE A 110 -17.63 -19.85 9.45
C PHE A 110 -18.68 -19.14 8.60
N THR A 111 -19.68 -18.55 9.24
CA THR A 111 -20.63 -17.68 8.56
C THR A 111 -20.01 -16.30 8.30
N LYS A 112 -20.56 -15.55 7.32
CA LYS A 112 -20.12 -14.17 7.04
C LYS A 112 -20.22 -13.27 8.27
N GLU A 113 -21.23 -13.49 9.11
CA GLU A 113 -21.48 -12.74 10.35
C GLU A 113 -20.45 -13.06 11.43
N GLU A 114 -20.03 -14.33 11.54
CA GLU A 114 -18.96 -14.72 12.45
C GLU A 114 -17.60 -14.21 11.97
N LEU A 115 -17.35 -14.23 10.67
CA LEU A 115 -16.13 -13.66 10.09
C LEU A 115 -16.04 -12.15 10.43
N ALA A 116 -17.15 -11.42 10.27
CA ALA A 116 -17.21 -9.98 10.55
C ALA A 116 -16.95 -9.61 12.02
N LYS A 117 -17.16 -10.53 12.97
CA LYS A 117 -16.83 -10.32 14.39
C LYS A 117 -15.33 -10.33 14.67
N ASN A 118 -14.52 -10.91 13.78
CA ASN A 118 -13.08 -11.03 13.92
C ASN A 118 -12.37 -9.87 13.20
N ASP A 119 -12.71 -8.64 13.61
CA ASP A 119 -12.21 -7.39 13.02
C ASP A 119 -10.85 -6.92 13.58
N GLY A 120 -10.40 -7.55 14.67
CA GLY A 120 -9.20 -7.18 15.41
C GLY A 120 -9.17 -5.74 15.88
N ARG A 121 -10.33 -5.16 16.24
CA ARG A 121 -10.36 -3.88 16.97
C ARG A 121 -9.69 -3.98 18.33
N ASP A 122 -9.88 -5.11 19.01
CA ASP A 122 -9.23 -5.40 20.29
C ASP A 122 -7.95 -6.21 20.07
N GLU A 123 -6.96 -6.03 20.96
CA GLU A 123 -5.69 -6.78 20.93
C GLU A 123 -5.91 -8.29 21.09
N ASN A 124 -6.97 -8.69 21.80
CA ASN A 124 -7.33 -10.09 22.01
C ASN A 124 -8.17 -10.70 20.87
N THR A 125 -8.68 -9.88 19.95
CA THR A 125 -9.51 -10.37 18.85
C THR A 125 -8.61 -10.70 17.65
N PRO A 126 -8.69 -11.93 17.10
CA PRO A 126 -7.93 -12.30 15.92
C PRO A 126 -8.44 -11.54 14.68
N ILE A 127 -7.57 -11.38 13.69
CA ILE A 127 -7.84 -10.70 12.43
C ILE A 127 -7.94 -11.77 11.34
N TYR A 128 -9.15 -11.96 10.82
CA TYR A 128 -9.41 -12.93 9.76
C TYR A 128 -9.73 -12.27 8.44
N VAL A 129 -9.21 -12.83 7.35
CA VAL A 129 -9.49 -12.39 5.98
C VAL A 129 -9.88 -13.61 5.15
N ALA A 130 -10.99 -13.50 4.42
CA ALA A 130 -11.40 -14.55 3.49
C ALA A 130 -10.91 -14.25 2.07
N ILE A 131 -10.39 -15.27 1.38
CA ILE A 131 -9.99 -15.24 -0.03
C ILE A 131 -10.47 -16.54 -0.68
N LYS A 132 -11.27 -16.42 -1.74
CA LYS A 132 -11.92 -17.52 -2.47
C LYS A 132 -12.65 -18.48 -1.52
N GLY A 133 -13.31 -17.93 -0.50
CA GLY A 133 -14.00 -18.69 0.53
C GLY A 133 -13.11 -19.41 1.55
N ARG A 134 -11.78 -19.25 1.50
CA ARG A 134 -10.86 -19.75 2.54
C ARG A 134 -10.50 -18.64 3.51
N ILE A 135 -10.47 -18.94 4.80
CA ILE A 135 -10.21 -17.96 5.85
C ILE A 135 -8.77 -18.11 6.33
N TYR A 136 -8.05 -17.00 6.29
CA TYR A 136 -6.66 -16.91 6.71
C TYR A 136 -6.54 -16.06 7.97
N ASP A 137 -5.74 -16.54 8.92
CA ASP A 137 -5.38 -15.79 10.12
C ASP A 137 -4.20 -14.85 9.83
N VAL A 138 -4.50 -13.56 9.77
CA VAL A 138 -3.51 -12.49 9.54
C VAL A 138 -3.20 -11.70 10.82
N SER A 139 -3.57 -12.21 12.00
CA SER A 139 -3.32 -11.57 13.29
C SER A 139 -1.85 -11.24 13.54
N ALA A 140 -0.95 -12.02 12.95
CA ALA A 140 0.50 -11.79 13.00
C ALA A 140 0.95 -10.48 12.32
N LYS A 141 0.10 -9.88 11.47
CA LYS A 141 0.38 -8.66 10.70
C LYS A 141 -0.61 -7.54 11.03
N ARG A 142 -0.83 -7.31 12.32
CA ARG A 142 -1.69 -6.21 12.80
C ARG A 142 -1.23 -4.83 12.31
N ASP A 143 0.05 -4.66 12.00
CA ASP A 143 0.56 -3.41 11.42
C ASP A 143 -0.01 -3.08 10.02
N MET A 144 -0.45 -4.10 9.25
CA MET A 144 -1.03 -3.92 7.92
C MET A 144 -2.55 -4.04 7.90
N TYR A 145 -3.09 -4.95 8.72
CA TYR A 145 -4.53 -5.27 8.74
C TYR A 145 -5.27 -4.68 9.95
N GLY A 146 -4.56 -4.07 10.89
CA GLY A 146 -5.13 -3.46 12.09
C GLY A 146 -5.99 -2.22 11.80
N PRO A 147 -6.74 -1.76 12.80
CA PRO A 147 -7.64 -0.62 12.66
C PRO A 147 -6.88 0.65 12.25
N GLY A 148 -7.32 1.27 11.15
CA GLY A 148 -6.69 2.47 10.58
C GLY A 148 -5.69 2.20 9.44
N CYS A 149 -5.36 0.95 9.15
CA CYS A 149 -4.48 0.58 8.05
C CYS A 149 -5.25 0.37 6.73
N GLY A 150 -4.55 0.52 5.60
CA GLY A 150 -5.18 0.46 4.27
C GLY A 150 -5.83 -0.89 3.94
N TYR A 151 -5.28 -2.00 4.46
CA TYR A 151 -5.82 -3.34 4.23
C TYR A 151 -6.88 -3.76 5.26
N HIS A 152 -7.17 -2.92 6.26
CA HIS A 152 -8.22 -3.16 7.25
C HIS A 152 -9.60 -3.35 6.59
N VAL A 153 -9.80 -2.75 5.42
CA VAL A 153 -11.02 -2.85 4.63
C VAL A 153 -11.44 -4.30 4.29
N PHE A 154 -10.46 -5.21 4.23
CA PHE A 154 -10.66 -6.62 3.91
C PHE A 154 -10.88 -7.50 5.13
N VAL A 155 -10.66 -6.97 6.33
CA VAL A 155 -10.78 -7.74 7.56
C VAL A 155 -12.25 -8.05 7.85
N GLY A 156 -12.49 -9.28 8.28
CA GLY A 156 -13.83 -9.77 8.61
C GLY A 156 -14.72 -9.97 7.38
N LYS A 157 -14.16 -9.90 6.17
CA LYS A 157 -14.87 -9.99 4.90
C LYS A 157 -14.12 -10.86 3.91
N ASP A 158 -14.78 -11.15 2.79
CA ASP A 158 -14.14 -11.78 1.64
C ASP A 158 -13.51 -10.70 0.74
N ALA A 159 -12.20 -10.79 0.61
CA ALA A 159 -11.35 -9.86 -0.12
C ALA A 159 -11.15 -10.27 -1.59
N SER A 160 -11.76 -11.36 -2.06
CA SER A 160 -11.48 -11.96 -3.37
C SER A 160 -11.54 -10.94 -4.51
N ARG A 161 -12.62 -10.16 -4.58
CA ARG A 161 -12.78 -9.17 -5.63
C ARG A 161 -11.82 -7.99 -5.48
N GLY A 162 -11.65 -7.47 -4.26
CA GLY A 162 -10.75 -6.36 -3.97
C GLY A 162 -9.29 -6.68 -4.31
N LEU A 163 -8.83 -7.89 -3.98
CA LEU A 163 -7.48 -8.37 -4.30
C LEU A 163 -7.29 -8.57 -5.80
N GLY A 164 -8.26 -9.18 -6.48
CA GLY A 164 -8.20 -9.35 -7.94
C GLY A 164 -8.13 -8.01 -8.69
N LYS A 165 -8.90 -7.01 -8.26
CA LYS A 165 -8.88 -5.65 -8.83
C LYS A 165 -7.75 -4.77 -8.30
N SER A 166 -6.96 -5.25 -7.34
CA SER A 166 -5.99 -4.44 -6.59
C SER A 166 -6.59 -3.14 -6.03
N SER A 167 -7.83 -3.21 -5.54
CA SER A 167 -8.62 -2.07 -5.06
C SER A 167 -8.81 -2.15 -3.55
N LEU A 168 -8.38 -1.12 -2.82
CA LEU A 168 -8.56 -0.98 -1.37
C LEU A 168 -9.91 -0.33 -0.98
N LYS A 169 -10.89 -0.34 -1.89
CA LYS A 169 -12.19 0.26 -1.64
C LYS A 169 -13.09 -0.69 -0.86
N PRO A 170 -13.87 -0.19 0.12
CA PRO A 170 -14.80 -1.01 0.89
C PRO A 170 -15.90 -1.65 0.06
N GLU A 171 -16.22 -1.04 -1.08
CA GLU A 171 -17.21 -1.52 -2.05
C GLU A 171 -16.74 -2.76 -2.84
N ASP A 172 -15.43 -2.95 -2.98
CA ASP A 172 -14.85 -4.09 -3.70
C ASP A 172 -14.51 -5.26 -2.75
N ALA A 173 -14.69 -5.12 -1.43
CA ALA A 173 -14.51 -6.18 -0.43
C ALA A 173 -15.74 -7.11 -0.39
N VAL A 174 -15.96 -7.82 -1.50
CA VAL A 174 -17.10 -8.71 -1.74
C VAL A 174 -16.62 -10.10 -2.14
N SER A 175 -17.37 -11.13 -1.74
CA SER A 175 -17.09 -12.53 -2.09
C SER A 175 -17.31 -12.85 -3.57
N ASP A 176 -18.14 -12.08 -4.27
CA ASP A 176 -18.37 -12.31 -5.70
C ASP A 176 -17.21 -11.79 -6.54
N TYR A 177 -16.37 -12.72 -7.00
CA TYR A 177 -15.26 -12.49 -7.92
C TYR A 177 -15.58 -12.95 -9.37
N SER A 178 -16.85 -13.27 -9.67
CA SER A 178 -17.27 -13.75 -10.99
C SER A 178 -17.13 -12.67 -12.06
N THR A 179 -17.31 -11.41 -11.64
CA THR A 179 -17.21 -10.21 -12.50
C THR A 179 -15.78 -9.86 -12.90
N LEU A 180 -14.78 -10.54 -12.35
CA LEU A 180 -13.37 -10.30 -12.67
C LEU A 180 -13.03 -10.83 -14.08
N THR A 181 -12.17 -10.09 -14.77
CA THR A 181 -11.52 -10.50 -16.02
C THR A 181 -10.52 -11.65 -15.78
N ALA A 182 -10.06 -12.29 -16.86
CA ALA A 182 -9.09 -13.39 -16.75
C ALA A 182 -7.76 -12.95 -16.10
N GLU A 183 -7.30 -11.74 -16.41
CA GLU A 183 -6.09 -11.15 -15.84
C GLU A 183 -6.25 -10.89 -14.32
N GLU A 184 -7.36 -10.29 -13.91
CA GLU A 184 -7.65 -10.05 -12.49
C GLU A 184 -7.84 -11.35 -11.69
N LYS A 185 -8.38 -12.40 -12.33
CA LYS A 185 -8.46 -13.74 -11.71
C LYS A 185 -7.08 -14.35 -11.50
N GLN A 186 -6.15 -14.15 -12.44
CA GLN A 186 -4.77 -14.61 -12.25
C GLN A 186 -4.11 -13.89 -11.07
N VAL A 187 -4.29 -12.57 -10.95
CA VAL A 187 -3.81 -11.78 -9.81
C VAL A 187 -4.39 -12.33 -8.49
N LEU A 188 -5.69 -12.64 -8.46
CA LEU A 188 -6.33 -13.25 -7.30
C LEU A 188 -5.74 -14.63 -6.95
N ASP A 189 -5.46 -15.47 -7.94
CA ASP A 189 -4.85 -16.78 -7.72
C ASP A 189 -3.42 -16.67 -7.16
N ASP A 190 -2.66 -15.66 -7.58
CA ASP A 190 -1.33 -15.41 -7.05
C ASP A 190 -1.38 -14.86 -5.61
N TRP A 191 -2.34 -13.99 -5.29
CA TRP A 191 -2.64 -13.59 -3.92
C TRP A 191 -3.02 -14.78 -3.04
N GLU A 192 -3.87 -15.68 -3.53
CA GLU A 192 -4.26 -16.87 -2.80
C GLU A 192 -3.06 -17.77 -2.48
N LYS A 193 -2.18 -18.03 -3.44
CA LYS A 193 -0.93 -18.79 -3.20
C LYS A 193 0.00 -18.08 -2.22
N TYR A 194 0.06 -16.75 -2.27
CA TYR A 194 0.84 -15.96 -1.33
C TYR A 194 0.33 -16.15 0.10
N PHE A 195 -0.99 -16.06 0.30
CA PHE A 195 -1.59 -16.22 1.62
C PHE A 195 -1.44 -17.64 2.17
N GLN A 196 -1.61 -18.68 1.34
CA GLN A 196 -1.42 -20.08 1.75
C GLN A 196 -0.03 -20.39 2.30
N LYS A 197 1.01 -19.70 1.83
CA LYS A 197 2.39 -19.92 2.26
C LYS A 197 2.77 -19.17 3.54
N ARG A 198 1.96 -18.20 3.96
CA ARG A 198 2.34 -17.21 4.98
C ARG A 198 1.37 -17.16 6.17
N TYR A 199 0.14 -17.63 5.99
CA TYR A 199 -0.91 -17.54 6.98
C TYR A 199 -1.59 -18.89 7.18
N ASN A 200 -2.04 -19.11 8.40
CA ASN A 200 -2.76 -20.33 8.77
C ASN A 200 -4.16 -20.28 8.18
N ILE A 201 -4.60 -21.41 7.61
CA ILE A 201 -5.97 -21.59 7.15
C ILE A 201 -6.80 -22.03 8.37
N VAL A 202 -7.69 -21.15 8.84
CA VAL A 202 -8.53 -21.40 10.03
C VAL A 202 -9.88 -22.02 9.69
N GLY A 203 -10.34 -21.87 8.45
CA GLY A 203 -11.64 -22.35 8.04
C GLY A 203 -12.02 -21.98 6.61
N ARG A 204 -13.31 -22.19 6.33
CA ARG A 204 -13.97 -21.79 5.08
C ARG A 204 -15.21 -20.98 5.37
N VAL A 205 -15.47 -19.98 4.53
CA VAL A 205 -16.71 -19.22 4.58
C VAL A 205 -17.83 -20.09 4.01
N VAL A 206 -18.87 -20.29 4.81
CA VAL A 206 -20.14 -20.86 4.37
C VAL A 206 -21.14 -19.73 4.21
N GLU A 207 -21.85 -19.72 3.08
CA GLU A 207 -22.97 -18.82 2.82
C GLU A 207 -24.25 -19.27 3.51
#